data_AF-A0A0N0DB33-F1
#
_entry.id   AF-A0A0N0DB33-F1
#
_cell.length_a   1.000
_cell.length_b   1.000
_cell.length_c   1.000
_cell.angle_alpha   90.00
_cell.angle_beta   90.00
_cell.angle_gamma   90.00
#
_symmetry.space_group_name_H-M   'P 1'
#
loop_
_entity.id
_entity.type
_entity.pdbx_description
1 polymer ?
#
loop_
_entity_poly.entity_id
_entity_poly.type
_entity_poly.pdbx_seq_one_letter_code
_entity_poly.pdbx_strand_id
1 'polypeptide(L)'
;MQFLRIVTGLVCLCASSLASKHESKTPQFHNSANHPGADPHVIYDSKTGQYFAYSTEGADPGSLFAIYSSPDLSTWHKHPGGVLKACYDDDMNRIKGGQACWARDWYWAPETYYNEKTGWYFFFFAGRLREDLSKDYFRYSDFEEPSKIGVAVSVGC
;
A
#
# COMPACT_ATOMS: atom_id res chain seq x y z
N MET A 1 75.34 16.36 39.66
CA MET A 1 73.95 16.29 40.17
C MET A 1 73.36 17.70 40.19
N GLN A 2 72.57 18.09 39.17
CA GLN A 2 71.51 19.10 39.36
C GLN A 2 70.56 19.16 38.15
N PHE A 3 69.40 18.54 38.37
CA PHE A 3 68.04 18.75 37.87
C PHE A 3 67.79 19.34 36.46
N LEU A 4 67.38 18.43 35.57
CA LEU A 4 66.60 18.67 34.37
C LEU A 4 65.20 19.18 34.74
N ARG A 5 64.81 20.37 34.27
CA ARG A 5 63.44 20.90 34.42
C ARG A 5 62.55 20.29 33.33
N ILE A 6 61.61 19.43 33.72
CA ILE A 6 60.52 18.97 32.84
C ILE A 6 59.42 20.03 32.92
N VAL A 7 59.17 20.72 31.81
CA VAL A 7 57.99 21.57 31.63
C VAL A 7 56.86 20.65 31.16
N THR A 8 55.93 20.34 32.05
CA THR A 8 54.72 19.58 31.71
C THR A 8 53.71 20.55 31.10
N GLY A 9 53.64 20.60 29.77
CA GLY A 9 52.58 21.32 29.06
C GLY A 9 51.26 20.57 29.18
N LEU A 10 50.31 21.13 29.95
CA LEU A 10 48.94 20.63 30.01
C LEU A 10 48.21 21.10 28.74
N VAL A 11 48.17 20.25 27.72
CA VAL A 11 47.34 20.49 26.52
C VAL A 11 45.89 20.20 26.91
N CYS A 12 45.12 21.27 27.11
CA CYS A 12 43.67 21.20 27.30
C CYS A 12 43.04 20.85 25.94
N LEU A 13 42.78 19.56 25.70
CA LEU A 13 41.95 19.10 24.59
C LEU A 13 40.50 19.51 24.89
N CYS A 14 40.10 20.69 24.41
CA CYS A 14 38.70 21.03 24.27
C CYS A 14 38.08 20.08 23.23
N ALA A 15 37.50 18.98 23.70
CA ALA A 15 36.63 18.15 22.89
C ALA A 15 35.36 18.96 22.60
N SER A 16 35.39 19.74 21.52
CA SER A 16 34.19 20.36 20.97
C SER A 16 33.29 19.24 20.45
N SER A 17 32.29 18.87 21.24
CA SER A 17 31.18 18.03 20.80
C SER A 17 30.48 18.75 19.65
N LEU A 18 30.80 18.36 18.41
CA LEU A 18 30.00 18.67 17.24
C LEU A 18 28.66 17.97 17.42
N ALA A 19 27.73 18.64 18.11
CA ALA A 19 26.33 18.29 18.03
C ALA A 19 25.94 18.41 16.55
N SER A 20 25.76 17.26 15.90
CA SER A 20 25.23 17.20 14.54
C SER A 20 23.85 17.87 14.59
N LYS A 21 23.76 19.10 14.08
CA LYS A 21 22.48 19.75 13.84
C LYS A 21 21.76 18.88 12.83
N HIS A 22 20.81 18.09 13.31
CA HIS A 22 19.86 17.40 12.46
C HIS A 22 19.01 18.48 11.80
N GLU A 23 19.45 19.01 10.65
CA GLU A 23 18.65 19.90 9.82
C GLU A 23 17.37 19.14 9.49
N SER A 24 16.25 19.53 10.12
CA SER A 24 14.95 19.02 9.74
C SER A 24 14.63 19.58 8.35
N LYS A 25 14.97 18.83 7.32
CA LYS A 25 14.51 19.14 5.97
C LYS A 25 12.99 19.03 5.97
N THR A 26 12.31 20.14 5.67
CA THR A 26 10.86 20.15 5.47
C THR A 26 10.52 19.11 4.40
N PRO A 27 9.58 18.18 4.66
CA PRO A 27 9.15 17.20 3.66
C PRO A 27 8.67 17.93 2.41
N GLN A 28 9.23 17.59 1.25
CA GLN A 28 8.72 18.05 -0.03
C GLN A 28 7.72 17.04 -0.55
N PHE A 29 6.52 17.51 -0.89
CA PHE A 29 5.47 16.68 -1.45
C PHE A 29 5.45 16.87 -2.97
N HIS A 30 5.60 15.78 -3.71
CA HIS A 30 5.52 15.77 -5.16
C HIS A 30 4.19 15.13 -5.56
N ASN A 31 3.22 15.93 -5.98
CA ASN A 31 1.97 15.41 -6.54
C ASN A 31 2.13 15.21 -8.06
N SER A 32 2.70 14.07 -8.42
CA SER A 32 2.79 13.60 -9.80
C SER A 32 1.54 12.76 -10.07
N ALA A 33 0.38 13.40 -10.29
CA ALA A 33 -0.92 12.77 -10.55
C ALA A 33 -0.97 12.09 -11.95
N ASN A 34 0.07 11.31 -12.26
CA ASN A 34 0.32 10.72 -13.58
C ASN A 34 -0.28 9.32 -13.74
N HIS A 35 -0.79 8.75 -12.66
CA HIS A 35 -1.41 7.43 -12.64
C HIS A 35 -2.90 7.56 -12.31
N PRO A 36 -3.78 6.84 -13.02
CA PRO A 36 -5.16 6.72 -12.58
C PRO A 36 -5.18 6.05 -11.21
N GLY A 37 -6.01 6.54 -10.30
CA GLY A 37 -6.15 5.92 -8.99
C GLY A 37 -7.29 6.55 -8.20
N ALA A 38 -7.94 5.74 -7.39
CA ALA A 38 -8.97 6.15 -6.45
C ALA A 38 -8.84 5.31 -5.18
N ASP A 39 -9.12 5.93 -4.05
CA ASP A 39 -8.99 5.33 -2.72
C ASP A 39 -7.63 4.64 -2.47
N PRO A 40 -6.49 5.30 -2.74
CA PRO A 40 -5.20 4.64 -2.61
C PRO A 40 -4.88 4.31 -1.15
N HIS A 41 -4.64 3.04 -0.85
CA HIS A 41 -4.06 2.60 0.41
C HIS A 41 -2.58 2.26 0.23
N VAL A 42 -1.71 2.96 0.94
CA VAL A 42 -0.26 2.83 0.82
C VAL A 42 0.32 2.10 2.02
N ILE A 43 1.12 1.06 1.76
CA ILE A 43 1.93 0.38 2.77
C ILE A 43 3.41 0.45 2.44
N TYR A 44 4.25 0.49 3.46
CA TYR A 44 5.68 0.22 3.31
C TYR A 44 5.94 -1.26 3.55
N ASP A 45 6.59 -1.92 2.59
CA ASP A 45 7.05 -3.29 2.74
C ASP A 45 8.56 -3.30 3.03
N SER A 46 8.92 -3.61 4.28
CA SER A 46 10.31 -3.61 4.73
C SER A 46 11.17 -4.69 4.06
N LYS A 47 10.56 -5.74 3.50
CA LYS A 47 11.28 -6.82 2.82
C LYS A 47 11.82 -6.38 1.47
N THR A 48 11.03 -5.62 0.72
CA THR A 48 11.45 -5.07 -0.58
C THR A 48 12.04 -3.67 -0.46
N GLY A 49 11.81 -2.98 0.66
CA GLY A 49 12.22 -1.60 0.86
C GLY A 49 11.41 -0.60 0.04
N GLN A 50 10.21 -0.99 -0.43
CA GLN A 50 9.35 -0.17 -1.28
C GLN A 50 8.01 0.15 -0.61
N TYR A 51 7.40 1.22 -1.08
CA TYR A 51 5.99 1.51 -0.83
C TYR A 51 5.16 0.83 -1.92
N PHE A 52 4.01 0.28 -1.53
CA PHE A 52 3.00 -0.23 -2.44
C PHE A 52 1.70 0.52 -2.23
N ALA A 53 1.10 1.02 -3.32
CA ALA A 53 -0.24 1.60 -3.32
C ALA A 53 -1.21 0.63 -4.00
N TYR A 54 -2.30 0.33 -3.31
CA TYR A 54 -3.43 -0.43 -3.83
C TYR A 54 -4.57 0.55 -4.09
N SER A 55 -5.19 0.48 -5.27
CA SER A 55 -6.16 1.48 -5.71
C SER A 55 -7.38 0.83 -6.34
N THR A 56 -8.56 1.40 -6.12
CA THR A 56 -9.82 1.06 -6.80
C THR A 56 -9.63 1.06 -8.32
N GLU A 57 -9.01 2.14 -8.81
CA GLU A 57 -8.84 2.41 -10.24
C GLU A 57 -7.44 2.09 -10.75
N GLY A 58 -7.35 1.91 -12.06
CA GLY A 58 -6.08 1.82 -12.79
C GLY A 58 -5.59 0.40 -13.10
N ALA A 59 -6.33 -0.65 -12.74
CA ALA A 59 -5.98 -2.03 -13.08
C ALA A 59 -6.05 -2.25 -14.60
N ASP A 60 -5.34 -3.26 -15.10
CA ASP A 60 -5.49 -3.67 -16.52
C ASP A 60 -6.84 -4.38 -16.75
N PRO A 61 -7.38 -4.33 -17.99
CA PRO A 61 -8.62 -5.03 -18.33
C PRO A 61 -8.65 -6.50 -17.87
N GLY A 62 -9.77 -6.92 -17.30
CA GLY A 62 -9.95 -8.26 -16.72
C GLY A 62 -9.31 -8.45 -15.34
N SER A 63 -8.77 -7.40 -14.73
CA SER A 63 -8.25 -7.38 -13.36
C SER A 63 -8.98 -6.36 -12.50
N LEU A 64 -8.94 -6.55 -11.18
CA LEU A 64 -9.49 -5.66 -10.17
C LEU A 64 -8.36 -5.13 -9.30
N PHE A 65 -8.46 -3.86 -8.95
CA PHE A 65 -7.55 -3.10 -8.09
C PHE A 65 -6.12 -2.99 -8.65
N ALA A 66 -5.69 -1.77 -8.92
CA ALA A 66 -4.32 -1.52 -9.37
C ALA A 66 -3.32 -1.70 -8.22
N ILE A 67 -2.09 -2.03 -8.59
CA ILE A 67 -0.94 -2.05 -7.69
C ILE A 67 0.14 -1.15 -8.28
N TYR A 68 0.66 -0.23 -7.47
CA TYR A 68 1.81 0.58 -7.80
C TYR A 68 2.91 0.37 -6.78
N SER A 69 4.17 0.43 -7.19
CA SER A 69 5.30 0.52 -6.28
C SER A 69 6.01 1.86 -6.37
N SER A 70 6.61 2.29 -5.27
CA SER A 70 7.43 3.49 -5.21
C SER A 70 8.60 3.30 -4.26
N PRO A 71 9.81 3.75 -4.62
CA PRO A 71 10.93 3.80 -3.68
C PRO A 71 10.84 4.97 -2.69
N ASP A 72 10.04 6.01 -2.99
CA ASP A 72 10.17 7.32 -2.33
C ASP A 72 8.85 8.10 -2.15
N LEU A 73 7.69 7.47 -2.42
CA LEU A 73 6.35 8.07 -2.44
C LEU A 73 6.12 9.16 -3.52
N SER A 74 7.10 9.44 -4.37
CA SER A 74 7.04 10.47 -5.42
C SER A 74 7.10 9.87 -6.83
N THR A 75 7.90 8.82 -7.00
CA THR A 75 8.11 8.09 -8.25
C THR A 75 7.32 6.80 -8.18
N TRP A 76 6.29 6.66 -9.01
CA TRP A 76 5.40 5.51 -8.97
C TRP A 76 5.49 4.67 -10.25
N HIS A 77 5.53 3.35 -10.09
CA HIS A 77 5.53 2.37 -11.16
C HIS A 77 4.27 1.51 -11.07
N LYS A 78 3.49 1.45 -12.15
CA LYS A 78 2.32 0.57 -12.24
C LYS A 78 2.78 -0.87 -12.47
N HIS A 79 2.22 -1.81 -11.70
CA HIS A 79 2.35 -3.24 -11.99
C HIS A 79 1.31 -3.68 -13.03
N PRO A 80 1.66 -4.59 -13.95
CA PRO A 80 0.70 -5.15 -14.90
C PRO A 80 -0.37 -5.97 -14.17
N GLY A 81 -1.59 -5.97 -14.70
CA GLY A 81 -2.74 -6.65 -14.12
C GLY A 81 -3.39 -5.87 -12.99
N GLY A 82 -3.64 -6.56 -11.89
CA GLY A 82 -4.24 -6.06 -10.66
C GLY A 82 -4.15 -7.11 -9.56
N VAL A 83 -4.71 -6.80 -8.39
CA VAL A 83 -4.66 -7.70 -7.22
C VAL A 83 -5.47 -8.98 -7.47
N LEU A 84 -6.66 -8.84 -8.05
CA LEU A 84 -7.57 -9.96 -8.26
C LEU A 84 -7.96 -10.04 -9.74
N LYS A 85 -8.18 -11.25 -10.23
CA LYS A 85 -8.77 -11.46 -11.55
C LYS A 85 -10.26 -11.15 -11.51
N ALA A 86 -10.76 -10.29 -12.39
CA ALA A 86 -12.17 -9.97 -12.46
C ALA A 86 -13.01 -11.20 -12.85
N CYS A 87 -14.26 -11.24 -12.39
CA CYS A 87 -15.20 -12.32 -12.73
C CYS A 87 -15.95 -12.08 -14.03
N TYR A 88 -16.05 -10.82 -14.43
CA TYR A 88 -16.74 -10.38 -15.63
C TYR A 88 -15.88 -9.34 -16.35
N ASP A 89 -15.96 -9.29 -17.67
CA ASP A 89 -15.45 -8.17 -18.45
C ASP A 89 -16.50 -7.03 -18.52
N ASP A 90 -16.17 -5.96 -19.24
CA ASP A 90 -17.03 -4.78 -19.37
C ASP A 90 -18.37 -5.09 -20.07
N ASP A 91 -18.40 -6.15 -20.88
CA ASP A 91 -19.59 -6.65 -21.58
C ASP A 91 -20.36 -7.70 -20.74
N MET A 92 -20.00 -7.88 -19.47
CA MET A 92 -20.58 -8.85 -18.54
C MET A 92 -20.37 -10.32 -18.94
N ASN A 93 -19.42 -10.63 -19.81
CA ASN A 93 -19.04 -12.01 -20.09
C ASN A 93 -18.21 -12.59 -18.96
N ARG A 94 -18.43 -13.87 -18.66
CA ARG A 94 -17.73 -14.56 -17.58
C ARG A 94 -16.25 -14.76 -17.92
N ILE A 95 -15.37 -14.27 -17.05
CA ILE A 95 -13.93 -14.54 -17.16
C ILE A 95 -13.58 -15.82 -16.38
N LYS A 96 -12.92 -16.78 -17.04
CA LYS A 96 -12.49 -18.03 -16.41
C LYS A 96 -11.47 -17.77 -15.30
N GLY A 97 -11.74 -18.31 -14.12
CA GLY A 97 -10.87 -18.18 -12.95
C GLY A 97 -10.96 -16.83 -12.24
N GLY A 98 -12.02 -16.07 -12.48
CA GLY A 98 -12.30 -14.84 -11.74
C GLY A 98 -12.37 -15.07 -10.23
N GLN A 99 -12.00 -14.05 -9.48
CA GLN A 99 -11.93 -14.02 -8.03
C GLN A 99 -12.95 -13.01 -7.49
N ALA A 100 -13.45 -13.25 -6.27
CA ALA A 100 -14.50 -12.45 -5.66
C ALA A 100 -15.87 -12.45 -6.39
N CYS A 101 -16.21 -13.54 -7.10
CA CYS A 101 -17.45 -13.64 -7.89
C CYS A 101 -18.78 -13.67 -7.11
N TRP A 102 -18.71 -13.47 -5.80
CA TRP A 102 -19.85 -13.15 -4.96
C TRP A 102 -20.30 -11.69 -5.16
N ALA A 103 -19.39 -10.81 -5.59
CA ALA A 103 -19.69 -9.47 -6.04
C ALA A 103 -19.99 -9.45 -7.54
N ARG A 104 -20.83 -8.52 -7.96
CA ARG A 104 -21.09 -8.21 -9.37
C ARG A 104 -20.08 -7.19 -9.88
N ASP A 105 -20.03 -6.05 -9.21
CA ASP A 105 -19.34 -4.82 -9.62
C ASP A 105 -19.08 -3.92 -8.39
N TRP A 106 -18.71 -2.66 -8.62
CA TRP A 106 -18.45 -1.65 -7.60
C TRP A 106 -17.45 -2.14 -6.54
N TYR A 107 -16.30 -2.55 -7.06
CA TYR A 107 -15.15 -3.00 -6.30
C TYR A 107 -14.38 -1.78 -5.81
N TRP A 108 -14.40 -1.48 -4.52
CA TRP A 108 -13.94 -0.18 -4.00
C TRP A 108 -13.02 -0.27 -2.79
N ALA A 109 -12.25 0.80 -2.62
CA ALA A 109 -11.45 1.16 -1.46
C ALA A 109 -10.63 0.00 -0.91
N PRO A 110 -9.68 -0.52 -1.70
CA PRO A 110 -8.83 -1.60 -1.24
C PRO A 110 -7.89 -1.13 -0.13
N GLU A 111 -7.74 -1.93 0.92
CA GLU A 111 -6.75 -1.73 1.97
C GLU A 111 -5.94 -3.00 2.20
N THR A 112 -4.64 -2.85 2.40
CA THR A 112 -3.72 -3.98 2.56
C THR A 112 -2.97 -3.86 3.87
N TYR A 113 -2.91 -4.95 4.65
CA TYR A 113 -2.20 -4.97 5.92
C TYR A 113 -1.26 -6.18 6.01
N TYR A 114 -0.01 -5.93 6.37
CA TYR A 114 0.93 -7.01 6.67
C TYR A 114 0.79 -7.45 8.13
N ASN A 115 0.68 -8.76 8.35
CA ASN A 115 0.67 -9.35 9.67
C ASN A 115 2.01 -10.03 9.94
N GLU A 116 2.82 -9.45 10.83
CA GLU A 116 4.15 -9.98 11.18
C GLU A 116 4.11 -11.37 11.83
N LYS A 117 3.01 -11.74 12.50
CA LYS A 117 2.88 -13.04 13.18
C LYS A 117 2.67 -14.18 12.20
N THR A 118 1.89 -13.95 11.15
CA THR A 118 1.59 -14.97 10.13
C THR A 118 2.49 -14.86 8.91
N GLY A 119 3.08 -13.69 8.69
CA GLY A 119 3.83 -13.35 7.50
C GLY A 119 2.95 -13.12 6.27
N TRP A 120 1.65 -12.86 6.45
CA TRP A 120 0.68 -12.72 5.35
C TRP A 120 0.25 -11.27 5.16
N TYR A 121 -0.11 -10.94 3.93
CA TYR A 121 -0.82 -9.71 3.58
C TYR A 121 -2.31 -10.00 3.51
N PHE A 122 -3.10 -9.18 4.19
CA PHE A 122 -4.55 -9.22 4.18
C PHE A 122 -5.06 -8.04 3.36
N PHE A 123 -5.83 -8.35 2.31
CA PHE A 123 -6.36 -7.40 1.37
C PHE A 123 -7.88 -7.30 1.54
N PHE A 124 -8.34 -6.18 2.08
CA PHE A 124 -9.74 -5.87 2.31
C PHE A 124 -10.26 -4.98 1.19
N PHE A 125 -11.49 -5.20 0.75
CA PHE A 125 -12.14 -4.38 -0.26
C PHE A 125 -13.64 -4.47 -0.14
N ALA A 126 -14.36 -3.49 -0.66
CA ALA A 126 -15.81 -3.57 -0.84
C ALA A 126 -16.14 -4.14 -2.22
N GLY A 127 -17.27 -4.86 -2.32
CA GLY A 127 -17.86 -5.24 -3.60
C GLY A 127 -19.38 -5.25 -3.49
N ARG A 128 -20.08 -4.73 -4.50
CA ARG A 128 -21.54 -4.81 -4.57
C ARG A 128 -21.96 -6.24 -4.81
N LEU A 129 -22.76 -6.77 -3.88
CA LEU A 129 -23.20 -8.15 -3.92
C LEU A 129 -24.03 -8.39 -5.19
N ARG A 130 -23.96 -9.59 -5.75
CA ARG A 130 -24.87 -9.96 -6.85
C ARG A 130 -26.34 -9.84 -6.40
N GLU A 131 -27.20 -9.51 -7.34
CA GLU A 131 -28.63 -9.31 -7.09
C GLU A 131 -29.31 -10.57 -6.53
N ASP A 132 -28.93 -11.76 -7.04
CA ASP A 132 -29.47 -13.04 -6.60
C ASP A 132 -29.17 -13.36 -5.13
N LEU A 133 -28.09 -12.79 -4.59
CA LEU A 133 -27.66 -12.95 -3.20
C LEU A 133 -28.16 -11.81 -2.29
N SER A 134 -28.44 -10.61 -2.83
CA SER A 134 -28.76 -9.41 -2.04
C SER A 134 -29.89 -9.64 -1.02
N LYS A 135 -30.97 -10.31 -1.42
CA LYS A 135 -32.10 -10.63 -0.54
C LYS A 135 -31.74 -11.54 0.65
N ASP A 136 -30.71 -12.37 0.52
CA ASP A 136 -30.34 -13.36 1.55
C ASP A 136 -29.41 -12.74 2.60
N TYR A 137 -28.69 -11.68 2.24
CA TYR A 137 -27.68 -11.03 3.09
C TYR A 137 -28.05 -9.63 3.58
N PHE A 138 -29.16 -9.09 3.11
CA PHE A 138 -29.72 -7.81 3.53
C PHE A 138 -31.19 -7.98 3.90
N ARG A 139 -31.57 -7.42 5.05
CA ARG A 139 -32.95 -7.49 5.58
C ARG A 139 -33.98 -6.82 4.65
N TYR A 140 -33.52 -5.84 3.88
CA TYR A 140 -34.29 -5.13 2.87
C TYR A 140 -33.55 -5.30 1.53
N SER A 141 -34.28 -5.33 0.41
CA SER A 141 -33.68 -5.65 -0.90
C SER A 141 -33.49 -4.42 -1.79
N ASP A 142 -34.03 -3.27 -1.42
CA ASP A 142 -34.02 -2.04 -2.22
C ASP A 142 -32.89 -1.10 -1.76
N PHE A 143 -31.66 -1.55 -1.97
CA PHE A 143 -30.46 -0.77 -1.74
C PHE A 143 -29.82 -0.42 -3.07
N GLU A 144 -29.41 0.84 -3.24
CA GLU A 144 -28.60 1.26 -4.40
C GLU A 144 -27.24 0.52 -4.41
N GLU A 145 -26.65 0.34 -3.22
CA GLU A 145 -25.32 -0.23 -3.02
C GLU A 145 -25.31 -1.33 -1.95
N PRO A 146 -25.84 -2.55 -2.23
CA PRO A 146 -25.77 -3.69 -1.30
C PRO A 146 -24.35 -4.28 -1.22
N SER A 147 -23.39 -3.51 -0.72
CA SER A 147 -21.98 -3.86 -0.68
C SER A 147 -21.58 -4.66 0.56
N LYS A 148 -20.65 -5.59 0.40
CA LYS A 148 -20.03 -6.37 1.48
C LYS A 148 -18.50 -6.24 1.42
N ILE A 149 -17.85 -6.54 2.55
CA ILE A 149 -16.39 -6.58 2.63
C ILE A 149 -15.90 -7.97 2.21
N GLY A 150 -15.02 -8.00 1.21
CA GLY A 150 -14.19 -9.13 0.85
C GLY A 150 -12.85 -9.10 1.55
N VAL A 151 -12.27 -10.28 1.76
CA VAL A 151 -10.88 -10.43 2.21
C VAL A 151 -10.16 -11.42 1.30
N ALA A 152 -9.03 -11.00 0.76
CA ALA A 152 -8.06 -11.87 0.09
C ALA A 152 -6.76 -11.91 0.91
N VAL A 153 -5.98 -12.97 0.73
CA VAL A 153 -4.74 -13.19 1.49
C VAL A 153 -3.63 -13.60 0.54
N SER A 154 -2.43 -13.06 0.75
CA SER A 154 -1.21 -13.49 0.06
C SER A 154 -0.07 -13.78 1.05
N VAL A 155 0.80 -14.73 0.70
CA VAL A 155 2.03 -15.06 1.43
C VAL A 155 3.25 -14.25 0.95
N GLY A 156 3.09 -13.39 -0.06
CA GLY A 156 4.13 -12.50 -0.59
C GLY A 156 3.56 -11.31 -1.39
N CYS A 157 4.36 -10.24 -1.51
CA CYS A 157 4.15 -9.16 -2.47
C CYS A 157 4.73 -9.53 -3.83
#